data_AF-A0A943BJ65-F1
#
_entry.id   AF-A0A943BJ65-F1
#
_cell.length_a   1.000
_cell.length_b   1.000
_cell.length_c   1.000
_cell.angle_alpha   90.00
_cell.angle_beta   90.00
_cell.angle_gamma   90.00
#
_symmetry.space_group_name_H-M   'P 1'
#
loop_
_entity.id
_entity.type
_entity.pdbx_description
1 polymer ?
#
loop_
_entity_poly.entity_id
_entity_poly.type
_entity_poly.pdbx_seq_one_letter_code
_entity_poly.pdbx_strand_id
1 'polypeptide(L)'
;MEKKTDRKPGKGKALAKDLLKILLCGLAVGLAVTLLLFAAGLLVGRGQIGMGLEVAKDGLFLCTSLLLFIVAGMLMIKGKKPEKAPDQNGWKRHFQVIGLKTVIAMLSISFLFWASLVDYVMLL
;
A
#
# COMPACT_ATOMS: atom_id res chain seq x y z
N MET A 1 44.52 17.63 16.45
CA MET A 1 43.71 16.39 16.60
C MET A 1 42.52 16.83 17.44
N GLU A 2 41.26 16.81 17.03
CA GLU A 2 40.45 15.75 16.43
C GLU A 2 39.36 16.34 15.54
N LYS A 3 39.16 15.76 14.35
CA LYS A 3 37.94 15.94 13.57
C LYS A 3 36.79 15.22 14.28
N LYS A 4 35.89 15.96 14.93
CA LYS A 4 34.53 15.45 15.20
C LYS A 4 33.78 15.39 13.87
N THR A 5 34.02 14.31 13.13
CA THR A 5 33.23 13.92 11.97
C THR A 5 31.83 13.61 12.46
N ASP A 6 30.92 14.53 12.15
CA ASP A 6 29.48 14.42 12.26
C ASP A 6 29.01 13.11 11.58
N ARG A 7 28.79 12.06 12.38
CA ARG A 7 28.24 10.78 11.88
C ARG A 7 26.76 11.00 11.58
N LYS A 8 26.47 11.47 10.35
CA LYS A 8 25.13 11.38 9.74
C LYS A 8 24.56 9.99 10.05
N PRO A 9 23.40 9.86 10.73
CA PRO A 9 22.77 8.56 10.90
C PRO A 9 22.50 7.99 9.50
N GLY A 10 23.05 6.81 9.22
CA GLY A 10 23.03 6.23 7.88
C GLY A 10 21.61 6.15 7.34
N LYS A 11 21.35 6.87 6.23
CA LYS A 11 20.05 6.95 5.52
C LYS A 11 19.38 5.58 5.35
N GLY A 12 20.16 4.50 5.19
CA GLY A 12 19.66 3.13 5.04
C GLY A 12 18.87 2.60 6.25
N LYS A 13 19.24 2.97 7.49
CA LYS A 13 18.53 2.48 8.69
C LYS A 13 17.16 3.16 8.87
N ALA A 14 17.06 4.44 8.53
CA ALA A 14 15.80 5.17 8.54
C ALA A 14 14.85 4.68 7.43
N LEU A 15 15.40 4.42 6.24
CA LEU A 15 14.66 3.85 5.11
C LEU A 15 14.10 2.46 5.41
N ALA A 16 14.91 1.56 5.96
CA ALA A 16 14.45 0.24 6.36
C ALA A 16 13.33 0.31 7.39
N LYS A 17 13.43 1.24 8.35
CA LYS A 17 12.40 1.45 9.38
C LYS A 17 11.09 1.99 8.81
N ASP A 18 11.16 2.95 7.87
CA ASP A 18 9.97 3.49 7.20
C ASP A 18 9.31 2.46 6.28
N LEU A 19 10.11 1.69 5.54
CA LEU A 19 9.62 0.62 4.67
C LEU A 19 8.92 -0.47 5.47
N LEU A 20 9.51 -0.88 6.60
CA LEU A 20 8.90 -1.83 7.52
C LEU A 20 7.59 -1.30 8.09
N LYS A 21 7.53 -0.01 8.43
CA LYS A 21 6.31 0.62 8.96
C LYS A 21 5.21 0.69 7.92
N ILE A 22 5.55 0.97 6.66
CA ILE A 22 4.61 0.95 5.53
C ILE A 22 4.16 -0.47 5.22
N LEU A 23 5.07 -1.46 5.29
CA LEU A 23 4.73 -2.86 5.09
C LEU A 23 3.76 -3.35 6.18
N LEU A 24 4.04 -3.06 7.46
CA LEU A 24 3.15 -3.38 8.57
C LEU A 24 1.79 -2.70 8.43
N CYS A 25 1.78 -1.42 8.04
CA CYS A 25 0.54 -0.68 7.80
C CYS A 25 -0.24 -1.29 6.63
N GLY A 26 0.45 -1.62 5.53
CA GLY A 26 -0.14 -2.27 4.36
C GLY A 26 -0.71 -3.66 4.69
N LEU A 27 -0.03 -4.43 5.54
CA LEU A 27 -0.51 -5.73 6.00
C LEU A 27 -1.75 -5.59 6.88
N ALA A 28 -1.74 -4.64 7.83
CA ALA A 28 -2.87 -4.37 8.72
C ALA A 28 -4.09 -3.87 7.95
N VAL A 29 -3.89 -2.94 7.00
CA VAL A 29 -4.95 -2.42 6.13
C VAL A 29 -5.46 -3.52 5.20
N GLY A 30 -4.57 -4.32 4.61
CA GLY A 30 -4.96 -5.45 3.76
C GLY A 30 -5.84 -6.45 4.51
N LEU A 31 -5.46 -6.83 5.72
CA LEU A 31 -6.25 -7.73 6.57
C LEU A 31 -7.61 -7.12 6.94
N ALA A 32 -7.63 -5.84 7.32
CA ALA A 32 -8.87 -5.14 7.65
C ALA A 32 -9.84 -5.09 6.45
N VAL A 33 -9.34 -4.77 5.25
CA VAL A 33 -10.16 -4.70 4.04
C VAL A 33 -10.65 -6.08 3.60
N THR A 34 -9.80 -7.11 3.68
CA THR A 34 -10.22 -8.50 3.40
C THR A 34 -11.34 -8.93 4.33
N LEU A 35 -11.23 -8.68 5.64
CA LEU A 35 -12.29 -9.02 6.59
C LEU A 35 -13.57 -8.23 6.34
N LEU A 36 -13.45 -6.95 5.98
CA LEU A 36 -14.60 -6.09 5.71
C LEU A 36 -15.36 -6.55 4.45
N LEU A 37 -14.64 -6.86 3.37
CA LEU A 37 -15.21 -7.41 2.15
C LEU A 37 -15.76 -8.83 2.34
N PHE A 38 -15.08 -9.66 3.13
CA PHE A 38 -15.57 -10.99 3.49
C PHE A 38 -16.88 -10.92 4.28
N ALA A 39 -16.96 -10.04 5.28
CA ALA A 39 -18.20 -9.81 6.03
C ALA A 39 -19.32 -9.29 5.12
N ALA A 40 -19.02 -8.36 4.22
CA ALA A 40 -19.98 -7.88 3.23
C ALA A 40 -20.46 -9.01 2.30
N GLY A 41 -19.54 -9.85 1.82
CA GLY A 41 -19.85 -11.01 0.99
C GLY A 41 -20.68 -12.08 1.72
N LEU A 42 -20.44 -12.29 3.01
CA LEU A 42 -21.28 -13.17 3.84
C LEU A 42 -22.70 -12.62 4.01
N LEU A 43 -22.86 -11.30 4.20
CA LEU A 43 -24.18 -10.67 4.31
C LEU A 43 -24.96 -10.78 2.99
N VAL A 44 -24.29 -10.56 1.85
CA VAL A 44 -24.90 -10.68 0.51
C VAL A 44 -25.19 -12.15 0.16
N GLY A 45 -24.27 -13.06 0.50
CA GLY A 45 -24.38 -14.50 0.26
C GLY A 45 -25.20 -15.27 1.29
N ARG A 46 -25.95 -14.60 2.18
CA ARG A 46 -26.76 -15.20 3.26
C ARG A 46 -26.01 -16.25 4.11
N GLY A 47 -24.75 -15.96 4.44
CA GLY A 47 -23.91 -16.82 5.28
C GLY A 47 -23.14 -17.91 4.55
N GLN A 48 -23.19 -17.94 3.21
CA GLN A 48 -22.39 -18.88 2.43
C GLN A 48 -20.92 -18.42 2.37
N ILE A 49 -20.03 -19.19 3.00
CA ILE A 49 -18.59 -18.86 3.12
C ILE A 49 -17.91 -18.72 1.75
N GLY A 50 -18.30 -19.54 0.78
CA GLY A 50 -17.77 -19.46 -0.60
C GLY A 50 -18.02 -18.10 -1.25
N MET A 51 -19.25 -17.59 -1.17
CA MET A 51 -19.61 -16.25 -1.67
C MET A 51 -18.88 -15.14 -0.92
N GLY A 52 -18.68 -15.30 0.40
CA GLY A 52 -17.90 -14.36 1.20
C GLY A 52 -16.45 -14.24 0.72
N LEU A 53 -15.81 -15.39 0.45
CA LEU A 53 -14.42 -15.46 -0.01
C LEU A 53 -14.27 -14.93 -1.44
N GLU A 54 -15.23 -15.23 -2.31
CA GLU A 54 -15.27 -14.79 -3.71
C GLU A 54 -15.42 -13.28 -3.82
N VAL A 55 -16.32 -12.68 -3.04
CA VAL A 55 -16.46 -11.21 -2.94
C VAL A 55 -15.22 -10.56 -2.34
N ALA A 56 -14.58 -11.18 -1.34
CA ALA A 56 -13.33 -10.68 -0.78
C ALA A 56 -12.21 -10.68 -1.83
N LYS A 57 -12.03 -11.78 -2.58
CA LYS A 57 -11.06 -11.89 -3.67
C LYS A 57 -11.31 -10.83 -4.74
N ASP A 58 -12.51 -10.81 -5.31
CA ASP A 58 -12.85 -9.93 -6.42
C ASP A 58 -12.80 -8.45 -6.00
N GLY A 59 -13.26 -8.16 -4.78
CA GLY A 59 -13.16 -6.83 -4.19
C GLY A 59 -11.71 -6.38 -3.97
N LEU A 60 -10.83 -7.27 -3.49
CA LEU A 60 -9.40 -6.96 -3.37
C LEU A 60 -8.74 -6.74 -4.73
N PHE A 61 -9.03 -7.56 -5.74
CA PHE A 61 -8.51 -7.37 -7.09
C PHE A 61 -8.99 -6.07 -7.73
N LEU A 62 -10.26 -5.70 -7.51
CA LEU A 62 -10.83 -4.43 -7.97
C LEU A 62 -10.10 -3.25 -7.31
N CYS A 63 -9.98 -3.24 -5.99
CA CYS A 63 -9.23 -2.21 -5.26
C CYS A 63 -7.79 -2.12 -5.75
N THR A 64 -7.11 -3.26 -5.92
CA THR A 64 -5.73 -3.33 -6.39
C THR A 64 -5.58 -2.73 -7.78
N SER A 65 -6.50 -3.07 -8.70
CA SER A 65 -6.53 -2.53 -10.06
C SER A 65 -6.76 -1.01 -10.07
N LEU A 66 -7.69 -0.50 -9.26
CA LEU A 66 -7.91 0.95 -9.13
C LEU A 66 -6.67 1.67 -8.58
N LEU A 67 -6.01 1.10 -7.57
CA LEU A 67 -4.77 1.66 -7.02
C LEU A 67 -3.65 1.70 -8.06
N LEU A 68 -3.44 0.59 -8.79
CA LEU A 68 -2.48 0.50 -9.88
C LEU A 68 -2.81 1.47 -11.01
N PHE A 69 -4.09 1.63 -11.35
CA PHE A 69 -4.55 2.57 -12.35
C PHE A 69 -4.23 4.02 -11.96
N ILE A 70 -4.45 4.40 -10.70
CA ILE A 70 -4.08 5.71 -10.17
C ILE A 70 -2.56 5.92 -10.24
N VAL A 71 -1.76 4.91 -9.86
CA VAL A 71 -0.29 4.96 -9.97
C VAL A 71 0.14 5.11 -11.44
N ALA A 72 -0.46 4.35 -12.35
CA ALA A 72 -0.20 4.41 -13.78
C ALA A 72 -0.58 5.78 -14.37
N GLY A 73 -1.73 6.34 -14.01
CA GLY A 73 -2.14 7.70 -14.40
C GLY A 73 -1.14 8.75 -13.92
N MET A 74 -0.72 8.66 -12.65
CA MET A 74 0.33 9.52 -12.09
C MET A 74 1.69 9.35 -12.78
N LEU A 75 2.01 8.18 -13.33
CA LEU A 75 3.21 7.93 -14.13
C LEU A 75 3.05 8.45 -15.57
N MET A 76 1.84 8.41 -16.15
CA MET A 76 1.55 8.91 -17.50
C MET A 76 1.55 10.44 -17.59
N ILE A 77 1.25 11.16 -16.50
CA ILE A 77 1.32 12.63 -16.44
C ILE A 77 2.78 13.16 -16.54
N LYS A 78 3.76 12.28 -16.74
CA LYS A 78 5.18 12.61 -16.90
C LYS A 78 5.43 13.30 -18.26
N GLY A 79 5.14 14.60 -18.32
CA GLY A 79 5.38 15.46 -19.48
C GLY A 79 5.06 16.95 -19.28
N LYS A 80 4.28 17.34 -18.27
CA LYS A 80 4.10 18.75 -17.91
C LYS A 80 4.82 19.06 -16.59
N LYS A 81 5.41 20.27 -16.56
CA LYS A 81 6.27 20.86 -15.52
C LYS A 81 5.94 20.37 -14.10
N PRO A 82 6.94 20.22 -13.20
CA PRO A 82 6.68 19.83 -11.82
C PRO A 82 5.75 20.85 -11.17
N GLU A 83 4.47 20.51 -11.07
CA GLU A 83 3.50 21.29 -10.34
C GLU A 83 3.96 21.32 -8.88
N LYS A 84 4.11 22.52 -8.34
CA LYS A 84 4.48 22.75 -6.95
C LYS A 84 3.46 22.01 -6.08
N ALA A 85 3.87 20.85 -5.56
CA ALA A 85 3.08 20.12 -4.59
C ALA A 85 2.75 21.05 -3.41
N PRO A 86 1.49 21.10 -2.95
CA PRO A 86 1.09 21.92 -1.82
C PRO A 86 1.90 21.54 -0.58
N ASP A 87 2.55 22.57 -0.02
CA ASP A 87 3.27 22.67 1.25
C ASP A 87 4.01 21.41 1.77
N GLN A 88 5.31 21.37 1.45
CA GLN A 88 6.26 20.31 1.79
C GLN A 88 6.76 20.32 3.26
N ASN A 89 6.19 21.13 4.15
CA ASN A 89 6.87 21.45 5.41
C ASN A 89 6.54 20.50 6.59
N GLY A 90 5.38 19.81 6.58
CA GLY A 90 5.03 18.80 7.59
C GLY A 90 5.37 17.35 7.20
N TRP A 91 5.21 17.01 5.92
CA TRP A 91 5.21 15.63 5.43
C TRP A 91 6.62 15.06 5.18
N LYS A 92 7.54 15.89 4.67
CA LYS A 92 8.96 15.54 4.47
C LYS A 92 9.71 15.23 5.77
N ARG A 93 9.17 15.65 6.92
CA ARG A 93 9.76 15.45 8.24
C ARG A 93 9.48 14.06 8.82
N HIS A 94 8.45 13.37 8.32
CA HIS A 94 8.09 12.01 8.72
C HIS A 94 8.45 10.92 7.70
N PHE A 95 8.55 11.27 6.42
CA PHE A 95 8.94 10.33 5.36
C PHE A 95 9.92 11.02 4.40
N GLN A 96 11.22 10.77 4.58
CA GLN A 96 12.28 11.46 3.82
C GLN A 96 12.41 11.00 2.36
N VAL A 97 11.78 9.89 1.95
CA VAL A 97 12.10 9.23 0.67
C VAL A 97 10.89 8.70 -0.14
N ILE A 98 9.68 8.62 0.43
CA ILE A 98 8.57 7.93 -0.22
C ILE A 98 7.54 8.98 -0.70
N GLY A 99 7.55 9.29 -1.99
CA GLY A 99 6.49 10.10 -2.59
C GLY A 99 5.15 9.38 -2.49
N LEU A 100 4.03 10.12 -2.57
CA LEU A 100 2.68 9.54 -2.64
C LEU A 100 2.60 8.36 -3.63
N LYS A 101 3.31 8.48 -4.76
CA LYS A 101 3.49 7.41 -5.76
C LYS A 101 4.00 6.10 -5.18
N THR A 102 5.02 6.15 -4.33
CA THR A 102 5.66 4.98 -3.72
C THR A 102 4.80 4.41 -2.58
N VAL A 103 4.07 5.24 -1.83
CA VAL A 103 3.11 4.75 -0.83
C VAL A 103 2.00 3.96 -1.51
N ILE A 104 1.37 4.53 -2.55
CA ILE A 104 0.26 3.89 -3.25
C ILE A 104 0.75 2.63 -3.98
N ALA A 105 1.96 2.64 -4.55
CA ALA A 105 2.57 1.45 -5.14
C ALA A 105 2.85 0.35 -4.10
N MET A 106 3.40 0.69 -2.93
CA MET A 106 3.61 -0.27 -1.84
C MET A 106 2.28 -0.81 -1.29
N LEU A 107 1.25 0.03 -1.24
CA LEU A 107 -0.09 -0.40 -0.86
C LEU A 107 -0.66 -1.38 -1.89
N SER A 108 -0.51 -1.10 -3.19
CA SER A 108 -1.00 -2.01 -4.24
C SER A 108 -0.31 -3.38 -4.19
N ILE A 109 1.00 -3.42 -3.92
CA ILE A 109 1.75 -4.69 -3.75
C ILE A 109 1.23 -5.45 -2.52
N SER A 110 0.97 -4.74 -1.42
CA SER A 110 0.45 -5.34 -0.19
C SER A 110 -0.96 -5.92 -0.39
N PHE A 111 -1.82 -5.20 -1.13
CA PHE A 111 -3.16 -5.66 -1.49
C PHE A 111 -3.11 -6.83 -2.48
N LEU A 112 -2.22 -6.79 -3.47
CA LEU A 112 -2.02 -7.90 -4.43
C LEU A 112 -1.59 -9.17 -3.70
N PHE A 113 -0.72 -9.05 -2.70
CA PHE A 113 -0.29 -10.17 -1.88
C PHE A 113 -1.45 -10.81 -1.12
N TRP A 114 -2.32 -10.00 -0.49
CA TRP A 114 -3.53 -10.48 0.15
C TRP A 114 -4.53 -11.10 -0.84
N ALA A 115 -4.74 -10.47 -2.00
CA ALA A 115 -5.60 -10.99 -3.05
C ALA A 115 -5.12 -12.37 -3.52
N SER A 116 -3.81 -12.52 -3.71
CA SER A 116 -3.18 -13.79 -4.09
C SER A 116 -3.29 -14.85 -2.99
N LEU A 117 -3.24 -14.48 -1.71
CA LEU A 117 -3.45 -15.42 -0.60
C LEU A 117 -4.89 -15.92 -0.56
N VAL A 118 -5.87 -15.02 -0.72
CA VAL A 118 -7.29 -15.40 -0.76
C VAL A 118 -7.58 -16.29 -1.97
N ASP A 119 -7.01 -15.95 -3.14
CA ASP A 119 -7.13 -16.74 -4.36
C ASP A 119 -6.52 -18.14 -4.20
N TYR A 120 -5.34 -18.26 -3.58
CA TYR A 120 -4.71 -19.55 -3.28
C TYR A 120 -5.56 -20.41 -2.34
N VAL A 121 -6.17 -19.81 -1.31
CA VAL A 121 -7.07 -20.51 -0.38
C VAL A 121 -8.36 -20.95 -1.08
N MET A 122 -8.85 -20.20 -2.06
CA MET A 122 -10.05 -20.56 -2.83
C MET A 122 -9.77 -21.66 -3.88
N LEU A 123 -8.55 -21.74 -4.38
CA LEU A 123 -8.09 -22.77 -5.32
C LEU A 123 -7.76 -24.12 -4.64
N LEU A 124 -7.59 -24.13 -3.32
CA LEU A 124 -7.31 -25.31 -2.50
C LEU A 124 -8.60 -26.07 -2.16
#